data_AF-A0A7C4X0G5-F1
#
_entry.id   AF-A0A7C4X0G5-F1
#
_cell.length_a   1.000
_cell.length_b   1.000
_cell.length_c   1.000
_cell.angle_alpha   90.00
_cell.angle_beta   90.00
_cell.angle_gamma   90.00
#
_symmetry.space_group_name_H-M   'P 1'
#
loop_
_entity.id
_entity.type
_entity.pdbx_description
1 polymer ?
#
loop_
_entity_poly.entity_id
_entity_poly.type
_entity_poly.pdbx_seq_one_letter_code
_entity_poly.pdbx_strand_id
1 'polypeptide(L)'
;MPTLHPRSRAWIRSTASMQVVTLLCIPLALGWSMGCSDERTRTKENSSTCGAPLAPEAWPRSGYYASFEAVGEYFHVWITSPQGIAWIEEWLAGNPHAEPLGTPGGPIELDPTFNPGYSYRLAPGEVSFGEMWIEVCDARPCYVEEDPEAWYSNPGAWCPWAATVQAVWDCSNGTGSTCGSPVFRK
;
A
#
# COMPACT_ATOMS: atom_id res chain seq x y z
N MET A 1 31.62 -25.26 -42.16
CA MET A 1 30.33 -25.88 -42.47
C MET A 1 29.78 -26.53 -41.21
N PRO A 2 28.76 -25.96 -40.55
CA PRO A 2 28.03 -26.64 -39.50
C PRO A 2 26.73 -27.24 -40.06
N THR A 3 26.57 -28.54 -39.89
CA THR A 3 25.38 -29.33 -40.21
C THR A 3 24.27 -29.04 -39.20
N LEU A 4 23.13 -28.54 -39.68
CA LEU A 4 21.87 -28.40 -38.94
C LEU A 4 21.27 -29.79 -38.67
N HIS A 5 20.81 -30.02 -37.43
CA HIS A 5 19.91 -31.12 -37.08
C HIS A 5 18.58 -30.55 -36.57
N PRO A 6 17.43 -31.03 -37.08
CA PRO A 6 16.12 -30.62 -36.58
C PRO A 6 15.73 -31.48 -35.37
N ARG A 7 15.31 -30.86 -34.27
CA ARG A 7 14.59 -31.56 -33.18
C ARG A 7 13.12 -31.17 -33.19
N SER A 8 12.33 -32.23 -33.34
CA SER A 8 10.89 -32.34 -33.47
C SER A 8 10.13 -31.84 -32.24
N ARG A 9 9.02 -31.13 -32.49
CA ARG A 9 8.00 -30.73 -31.51
C ARG A 9 7.14 -31.94 -31.13
N ALA A 10 7.16 -32.35 -29.88
CA ALA A 10 6.23 -33.34 -29.33
C ALA A 10 5.02 -32.60 -28.71
N TRP A 11 3.83 -32.87 -29.25
CA TRP A 11 2.55 -32.42 -28.71
C TRP A 11 2.09 -33.40 -27.63
N ILE A 12 1.93 -32.92 -26.40
CA ILE A 12 1.30 -33.69 -25.31
C ILE A 12 -0.22 -33.53 -25.47
N ARG A 13 -0.90 -34.60 -25.91
CA ARG A 13 -2.36 -34.72 -25.82
C ARG A 13 -2.70 -35.13 -24.38
N SER A 14 -3.27 -34.21 -23.61
CA SER A 14 -3.85 -34.52 -22.30
C SER A 14 -5.28 -35.02 -22.51
N THR A 15 -5.51 -36.31 -22.28
CA THR A 15 -6.84 -36.93 -22.28
C THR A 15 -7.48 -36.74 -20.92
N ALA A 16 -8.41 -35.79 -20.82
CA ALA A 16 -9.26 -35.64 -19.64
C ALA A 16 -10.35 -36.73 -19.66
N SER A 17 -10.24 -37.72 -18.78
CA SER A 17 -11.31 -38.67 -18.48
C SER A 17 -12.41 -37.97 -17.69
N MET A 18 -13.57 -37.78 -18.33
CA MET A 18 -14.82 -37.39 -17.66
C MET A 18 -15.33 -38.58 -16.84
N GLN A 19 -15.18 -38.54 -15.52
CA GLN A 19 -15.92 -39.41 -14.63
C GLN A 19 -17.30 -38.78 -14.37
N VAL A 20 -18.33 -39.43 -14.90
CA VAL A 20 -19.75 -39.12 -14.61
C VAL A 20 -20.02 -39.58 -13.18
N VAL A 21 -20.13 -38.62 -12.26
CA VAL A 21 -20.59 -38.88 -10.89
C VAL A 21 -22.12 -38.83 -10.91
N THR A 22 -22.74 -40.00 -10.84
CA THR A 22 -24.19 -40.15 -10.66
C THR A 22 -24.56 -39.65 -9.25
N LEU A 23 -25.21 -38.49 -9.18
CA LEU A 23 -25.85 -37.98 -7.96
C LEU A 23 -27.04 -38.84 -7.59
N LEU A 24 -26.91 -39.64 -6.53
CA LEU A 24 -28.03 -40.25 -5.82
C LEU A 24 -28.57 -39.23 -4.80
N CYS A 25 -29.65 -38.53 -5.16
CA CYS A 25 -30.44 -37.74 -4.21
C CYS A 25 -31.25 -38.69 -3.33
N ILE A 26 -30.85 -38.81 -2.06
CA ILE A 26 -31.67 -39.43 -1.01
C ILE A 26 -32.54 -38.32 -0.39
N PRO A 27 -33.88 -38.42 -0.38
CA PRO A 27 -34.71 -37.46 0.32
C PRO A 27 -34.75 -37.82 1.80
N LEU A 28 -34.03 -37.06 2.63
CA LEU A 28 -34.27 -37.04 4.07
C LEU A 28 -35.24 -35.90 4.38
N ALA A 29 -36.44 -36.32 4.79
CA ALA A 29 -37.40 -35.47 5.47
C ALA A 29 -36.85 -35.09 6.86
N LEU A 30 -37.22 -33.89 7.31
CA LEU A 30 -37.06 -33.28 8.65
C LEU A 30 -35.81 -32.40 8.85
N GLY A 31 -36.06 -31.09 8.98
CA GLY A 31 -35.25 -30.16 9.79
C GLY A 31 -34.11 -29.41 9.08
N TRP A 32 -34.42 -28.30 8.42
CA TRP A 32 -33.44 -27.26 8.04
C TRP A 32 -33.15 -26.42 9.31
N SER A 33 -31.94 -26.01 9.69
CA SER A 33 -30.77 -25.61 8.90
C SER A 33 -29.48 -26.20 9.48
N MET A 34 -28.72 -26.90 8.64
CA MET A 34 -27.28 -27.06 8.80
C MET A 34 -26.63 -26.40 7.59
N GLY A 35 -26.05 -25.23 7.81
CA GLY A 35 -25.23 -24.56 6.80
C GLY A 35 -24.03 -25.43 6.48
N CYS A 36 -23.90 -25.80 5.20
CA CYS A 36 -22.66 -26.34 4.68
C CYS A 36 -21.63 -25.20 4.67
N SER A 37 -20.70 -25.21 5.61
CA SER A 37 -19.44 -24.49 5.42
C SER A 37 -18.65 -25.26 4.36
N ASP A 38 -18.57 -24.67 3.18
CA ASP A 38 -17.78 -25.15 2.06
C ASP A 38 -16.29 -24.88 2.35
N GLU A 39 -15.59 -25.89 2.82
CA GLU A 39 -14.12 -25.91 2.93
C GLU A 39 -13.54 -26.20 1.54
N ARG A 40 -13.67 -25.24 0.62
CA ARG A 40 -12.96 -25.27 -0.65
C ARG A 40 -12.68 -23.85 -1.10
N THR A 41 -11.43 -23.62 -1.48
CA THR A 41 -10.86 -22.35 -1.94
C THR A 41 -10.82 -21.23 -0.90
N ARG A 42 -9.74 -21.22 -0.09
CA ARG A 42 -9.07 -19.96 0.23
C ARG A 42 -8.55 -19.40 -1.09
N THR A 43 -9.43 -18.77 -1.86
CA THR A 43 -9.09 -17.91 -2.98
C THR A 43 -8.10 -16.87 -2.45
N LYS A 44 -7.08 -16.58 -3.25
CA LYS A 44 -6.32 -15.33 -3.21
C LYS A 44 -7.28 -14.16 -3.50
N GLU A 45 -8.23 -13.93 -2.60
CA GLU A 45 -9.21 -12.85 -2.64
C GLU A 45 -8.77 -11.70 -1.74
N ASN A 46 -7.52 -11.73 -1.27
CA ASN A 46 -6.75 -10.52 -1.01
C ASN A 46 -5.99 -10.20 -2.31
N SER A 47 -6.75 -9.82 -3.34
CA SER A 47 -6.20 -8.96 -4.39
C SER A 47 -5.72 -7.71 -3.67
N SER A 48 -4.41 -7.58 -3.46
CA SER A 48 -3.82 -6.46 -2.72
C SER A 48 -4.40 -5.15 -3.25
N THR A 49 -5.08 -4.39 -2.39
CA THR A 49 -5.51 -3.02 -2.69
C THR A 49 -4.34 -2.04 -2.69
N CYS A 50 -3.12 -2.58 -2.58
CA CYS A 50 -1.87 -1.84 -2.64
C CYS A 50 -1.83 -0.90 -3.84
N GLY A 51 -1.36 0.32 -3.60
CA GLY A 51 -1.22 1.35 -4.63
C GLY A 51 -2.52 2.01 -5.04
N ALA A 52 -3.69 1.52 -4.63
CA ALA A 52 -4.96 2.17 -4.96
C ALA A 52 -5.14 3.50 -4.20
N PRO A 53 -5.84 4.49 -4.78
CA PRO A 53 -6.15 5.76 -4.11
C PRO A 53 -7.23 5.57 -3.04
N LEU A 54 -6.87 4.91 -1.94
CA LEU A 54 -7.78 4.60 -0.84
C LEU A 54 -8.00 5.83 0.05
N ALA A 55 -9.24 6.03 0.47
CA ALA A 55 -9.56 7.03 1.48
C ALA A 55 -9.07 6.56 2.87
N PRO A 56 -8.73 7.47 3.79
CA PRO A 56 -8.36 7.10 5.15
C PRO A 56 -9.54 6.44 5.88
N GLU A 57 -9.30 5.27 6.47
CA GLU A 57 -10.30 4.57 7.30
C GLU A 57 -10.39 5.18 8.71
N ALA A 58 -9.31 5.82 9.15
CA ALA A 58 -9.20 6.56 10.40
C ALA A 58 -8.37 7.82 10.18
N TRP A 59 -8.57 8.81 11.04
CA TRP A 59 -7.84 10.08 11.00
C TRP A 59 -6.98 10.25 12.25
N PRO A 60 -5.72 10.69 12.10
CA PRO A 60 -4.90 11.04 13.25
C PRO A 60 -5.48 12.28 13.97
N ARG A 61 -5.09 12.47 15.23
CA ARG A 61 -5.61 13.54 16.09
C ARG A 61 -4.64 14.71 16.30
N SER A 62 -3.50 14.68 15.63
CA SER A 62 -2.45 15.69 15.76
C SER A 62 -1.55 15.69 14.54
N GLY A 63 -0.78 16.78 14.39
CA GLY A 63 0.17 16.94 13.30
C GLY A 63 -0.51 17.13 11.96
N TYR A 64 0.21 16.79 10.90
CA TYR A 64 -0.31 16.78 9.54
C TYR A 64 -0.54 15.36 9.06
N TYR A 65 -1.51 15.21 8.18
CA TYR A 65 -1.73 13.98 7.44
C TYR A 65 -1.71 14.34 5.96
N ALA A 66 -1.02 13.55 5.14
CA ALA A 66 -0.84 13.89 3.73
C ALA A 66 -0.93 12.63 2.87
N SER A 67 -1.54 12.79 1.70
CA SER A 67 -1.58 11.75 0.67
C SER A 67 -0.57 12.08 -0.42
N PHE A 68 0.06 11.03 -0.93
CA PHE A 68 1.08 11.11 -1.96
C PHE A 68 0.78 10.10 -3.06
N GLU A 69 1.39 10.34 -4.21
CA GLU A 69 1.45 9.39 -5.33
C GLU A 69 2.91 9.21 -5.73
N ALA A 70 3.34 7.95 -5.89
CA ALA A 70 4.65 7.60 -6.40
C ALA A 70 4.51 6.50 -7.46
N VAL A 71 4.82 6.83 -8.72
CA VAL A 71 4.85 5.86 -9.83
C VAL A 71 3.50 5.12 -10.01
N GLY A 72 2.39 5.85 -9.85
CA GLY A 72 1.03 5.36 -9.94
C GLY A 72 0.48 4.71 -8.66
N GLU A 73 1.25 4.68 -7.57
CA GLU A 73 0.85 4.11 -6.29
C GLU A 73 0.58 5.19 -5.27
N TYR A 74 -0.61 5.16 -4.69
CA TYR A 74 -1.04 6.12 -3.68
C TYR A 74 -0.75 5.60 -2.28
N PHE A 75 -0.29 6.48 -1.40
CA PHE A 75 -0.04 6.17 0.00
C PHE A 75 -0.30 7.40 0.87
N HIS A 76 -0.34 7.18 2.18
CA HIS A 76 -0.56 8.26 3.15
C HIS A 76 0.55 8.30 4.18
N VAL A 77 0.80 9.50 4.70
CA VAL A 77 1.81 9.75 5.71
C VAL A 77 1.19 10.60 6.81
N TRP A 78 1.32 10.13 8.05
CA TRP A 78 1.06 10.90 9.25
C TRP A 78 2.38 11.53 9.74
N ILE A 79 2.40 12.85 9.91
CA ILE A 79 3.58 13.64 10.25
C ILE A 79 3.37 14.33 11.60
N THR A 80 4.17 13.95 12.60
CA THR A 80 4.23 14.61 13.91
C THR A 80 5.63 15.09 14.28
N SER A 81 6.63 14.80 13.45
CA SER A 81 8.00 15.26 13.63
C SER A 81 8.05 16.80 13.62
N PRO A 82 8.82 17.44 14.53
CA PRO A 82 8.96 18.89 14.52
C PRO A 82 9.51 19.44 13.20
N GLN A 83 10.45 18.72 12.57
CA GLN A 83 11.02 19.11 11.28
C GLN A 83 10.02 18.99 10.14
N GLY A 84 9.24 17.90 10.08
CA GLY A 84 8.23 17.71 9.04
C GLY A 84 7.08 18.70 9.17
N ILE A 85 6.64 19.00 10.40
CA ILE A 85 5.62 20.03 10.67
C ILE A 85 6.11 21.39 10.18
N ALA A 86 7.31 21.83 10.59
CA ALA A 86 7.86 23.12 10.18
C ALA A 86 8.00 23.21 8.65
N TRP A 87 8.42 22.12 7.99
CA TRP A 87 8.52 22.07 6.54
C TRP A 87 7.18 22.21 5.82
N ILE A 88 6.14 21.51 6.31
CA ILE A 88 4.77 21.63 5.78
C ILE A 88 4.24 23.04 6.00
N GLU A 89 4.52 23.67 7.14
CA GLU A 89 4.10 25.05 7.42
C GLU A 89 4.74 26.06 6.45
N GLU A 90 6.04 25.91 6.15
CA GLU A 90 6.73 26.72 5.13
C GLU A 90 6.14 26.51 3.73
N TRP A 91 5.84 25.26 3.37
CA TRP A 91 5.14 24.97 2.12
C TRP A 91 3.72 25.55 2.11
N LEU A 92 2.95 25.46 3.19
CA LEU A 92 1.61 26.07 3.27
C LEU A 92 1.65 27.60 3.17
N ALA A 93 2.71 28.22 3.69
CA ALA A 93 2.96 29.65 3.58
C ALA A 93 3.38 30.10 2.17
N GLY A 94 3.65 29.16 1.25
CA GLY A 94 4.08 29.45 -0.11
C GLY A 94 5.55 29.88 -0.19
N ASN A 95 6.40 29.39 0.73
CA ASN A 95 7.83 29.62 0.66
C ASN A 95 8.43 28.90 -0.57
N PRO A 96 9.09 29.62 -1.51
CA PRO A 96 9.68 29.00 -2.69
C PRO A 96 10.74 27.93 -2.41
N HIS A 97 11.37 27.95 -1.23
CA HIS A 97 12.35 26.95 -0.83
C HIS A 97 11.73 25.62 -0.37
N ALA A 98 10.42 25.62 -0.11
CA ALA A 98 9.66 24.43 0.26
C ALA A 98 8.77 23.94 -0.91
N GLU A 99 8.96 24.48 -2.11
CA GLU A 99 8.22 24.09 -3.32
C GLU A 99 9.14 23.38 -4.34
N PRO A 100 8.81 22.13 -4.74
CA PRO A 100 7.69 21.32 -4.28
C PRO A 100 7.89 20.83 -2.83
N LEU A 101 6.83 20.32 -2.18
CA LEU A 101 6.91 19.81 -0.79
C LEU A 101 8.04 18.78 -0.59
N GLY A 102 8.42 18.06 -1.64
CA GLY A 102 9.50 17.08 -1.62
C GLY A 102 9.02 15.66 -1.30
N THR A 103 9.95 14.71 -1.33
CA THR A 103 9.66 13.30 -1.03
C THR A 103 9.69 13.09 0.49
N PRO A 104 8.61 12.57 1.11
CA PRO A 104 8.65 12.17 2.52
C PRO A 104 9.56 10.96 2.70
N GLY A 105 10.23 10.86 3.85
CA GLY A 105 11.04 9.69 4.17
C GLY A 105 11.43 9.62 5.63
N GLY A 106 11.88 8.45 6.06
CA GLY A 106 12.27 8.17 7.44
C GLY A 106 12.18 6.68 7.79
N PRO A 107 12.35 6.33 9.07
CA PRO A 107 12.13 4.97 9.56
C PRO A 107 10.72 4.47 9.28
N ILE A 108 10.54 3.16 9.15
CA ILE A 108 9.21 2.55 9.02
C ILE A 108 8.81 1.76 10.27
N GLU A 109 7.50 1.63 10.47
CA GLU A 109 6.87 0.82 11.50
C GLU A 109 5.95 -0.21 10.82
N LEU A 110 5.93 -1.45 11.34
CA LEU A 110 5.00 -2.51 10.91
C LEU A 110 3.60 -2.27 11.51
N ASP A 111 3.02 -1.14 11.15
CA ASP A 111 1.74 -0.66 11.62
C ASP A 111 0.94 -0.09 10.42
N PRO A 112 -0.21 -0.68 10.06
CA PRO A 112 -1.04 -0.22 8.95
C PRO A 112 -1.81 1.08 9.24
N THR A 113 -1.83 1.54 10.49
CA THR A 113 -2.69 2.66 10.89
C THR A 113 -2.37 3.91 10.09
N PHE A 114 -3.39 4.55 9.53
CA PHE A 114 -3.23 5.76 8.73
C PHE A 114 -2.40 5.58 7.43
N ASN A 115 -2.21 4.35 6.95
CA ASN A 115 -1.69 4.08 5.61
C ASN A 115 -2.52 2.99 4.91
N PRO A 116 -3.78 3.28 4.53
CA PRO A 116 -4.70 2.29 4.00
C PRO A 116 -4.12 1.61 2.75
N GLY A 117 -4.26 0.28 2.68
CA GLY A 117 -3.73 -0.53 1.58
C GLY A 117 -2.31 -1.07 1.81
N TYR A 118 -1.71 -0.74 2.94
CA TYR A 118 -0.36 -1.17 3.33
C TYR A 118 -0.37 -1.71 4.77
N SER A 119 0.54 -2.63 5.07
CA SER A 119 0.77 -3.16 6.41
C SER A 119 1.87 -2.43 7.19
N TYR A 120 2.38 -1.33 6.65
CA TYR A 120 3.45 -0.52 7.23
C TYR A 120 3.16 0.98 7.05
N ARG A 121 3.89 1.81 7.80
CA ARG A 121 3.88 3.27 7.66
C ARG A 121 5.23 3.87 8.02
N LEU A 122 5.47 5.12 7.63
CA LEU A 122 6.59 5.89 8.18
C LEU A 122 6.37 6.20 9.67
N ALA A 123 7.45 6.21 10.44
CA ALA A 123 7.47 6.63 11.85
C ALA A 123 7.11 8.14 11.95
N PRO A 124 5.93 8.52 12.49
CA PRO A 124 5.37 9.87 12.33
C PRO A 124 6.24 10.94 12.97
N GLY A 125 6.89 10.60 14.08
CA GLY A 125 7.79 11.47 14.83
C GLY A 125 9.15 11.68 14.15
N GLU A 126 9.44 10.96 13.07
CA GLU A 126 10.74 10.96 12.39
C GLU A 126 10.64 11.21 10.88
N VAL A 127 9.44 11.49 10.36
CA VAL A 127 9.27 11.89 8.95
C VAL A 127 10.02 13.17 8.68
N SER A 128 10.79 13.22 7.59
CA SER A 128 11.34 14.45 7.04
C SER A 128 11.14 14.49 5.52
N PHE A 129 11.42 15.63 4.91
CA PHE A 129 11.28 15.84 3.48
C PHE A 129 12.64 16.10 2.85
N GLY A 130 12.88 15.48 1.70
CA GLY A 130 14.10 15.64 0.93
C GLY A 130 13.83 15.69 -0.57
N GLU A 131 14.64 16.48 -1.28
CA GLU A 131 14.68 16.46 -2.75
C GLU A 131 15.50 15.26 -3.27
N MET A 132 16.49 14.82 -2.50
CA MET A 132 17.30 13.64 -2.77
C MET A 132 17.49 12.83 -1.49
N TRP A 133 17.16 11.55 -1.57
CA TRP A 133 17.43 10.57 -0.52
C TRP A 133 18.60 9.66 -0.92
N ILE A 134 19.19 8.94 0.04
CA ILE A 134 20.23 7.95 -0.23
C ILE A 134 19.59 6.73 -0.89
N GLU A 135 20.23 6.19 -1.94
CA GLU A 135 19.71 5.10 -2.82
C GLU A 135 19.25 3.82 -2.10
N VAL A 136 19.55 3.66 -0.81
CA VAL A 136 19.25 2.44 -0.05
C VAL A 136 17.81 2.41 0.49
N CYS A 137 17.11 3.53 0.60
CA CYS A 137 15.72 3.57 1.08
C CYS A 137 14.65 3.65 -0.03
N ASP A 138 15.06 3.67 -1.30
CA ASP A 138 14.14 3.89 -2.43
C ASP A 138 13.41 2.62 -2.85
N ALA A 139 12.09 2.67 -2.77
CA ALA A 139 11.20 1.68 -3.35
C ALA A 139 9.80 2.24 -3.57
N ARG A 140 9.11 1.66 -4.55
CA ARG A 140 7.66 1.82 -4.72
C ARG A 140 6.92 1.29 -3.49
N PRO A 141 5.84 1.96 -3.04
CA PRO A 141 5.03 1.49 -1.92
C PRO A 141 4.68 -0.02 -1.98
N CYS A 142 4.22 -0.52 -3.12
CA CYS A 142 3.85 -1.93 -3.25
C CYS A 142 5.02 -2.89 -3.26
N TYR A 143 6.22 -2.43 -3.62
CA TYR A 143 7.41 -3.25 -3.47
C TYR A 143 7.78 -3.44 -1.99
N VAL A 144 7.56 -2.43 -1.15
CA VAL A 144 7.73 -2.56 0.30
C VAL A 144 6.67 -3.50 0.89
N GLU A 145 5.41 -3.37 0.43
CA GLU A 145 4.29 -4.21 0.88
C GLU A 145 4.46 -5.71 0.54
N GLU A 146 5.26 -6.06 -0.47
CA GLU A 146 5.54 -7.47 -0.78
C GLU A 146 6.30 -8.20 0.34
N ASP A 147 7.14 -7.49 1.10
CA ASP A 147 7.89 -8.03 2.25
C ASP A 147 8.25 -6.90 3.26
N PRO A 148 7.27 -6.39 4.01
CA PRO A 148 7.44 -5.23 4.86
C PRO A 148 8.36 -5.55 6.05
N GLU A 149 8.40 -6.79 6.54
CA GLU A 149 9.32 -7.23 7.58
C GLU A 149 10.79 -7.18 7.14
N ALA A 150 11.08 -7.56 5.88
CA ALA A 150 12.43 -7.44 5.34
C ALA A 150 12.86 -5.98 5.28
N TRP A 151 12.00 -5.10 4.76
CA TRP A 151 12.26 -3.66 4.69
C TRP A 151 12.42 -3.03 6.08
N TYR A 152 11.59 -3.44 7.05
CA TYR A 152 11.69 -2.98 8.43
C TYR A 152 13.00 -3.40 9.08
N SER A 153 13.47 -4.62 8.78
CA SER A 153 14.72 -5.16 9.34
C SER A 153 15.96 -4.54 8.70
N ASN A 154 15.94 -4.34 7.38
CA ASN A 154 17.00 -3.72 6.61
C ASN A 154 16.43 -3.28 5.25
N PRO A 155 16.38 -1.97 4.94
CA PRO A 155 17.16 -0.89 5.55
C PRO A 155 16.58 -0.26 6.84
N GLY A 156 15.36 -0.60 7.24
CA GLY A 156 14.66 0.03 8.37
C GLY A 156 14.13 1.43 8.11
N ALA A 157 14.25 1.91 6.87
CA ALA A 157 13.80 3.22 6.42
C ALA A 157 13.26 3.14 4.99
N TRP A 158 12.41 4.08 4.62
CA TRP A 158 11.79 4.14 3.30
C TRP A 158 11.67 5.58 2.81
N CYS A 159 11.93 5.77 1.52
CA CYS A 159 11.84 7.05 0.84
C CYS A 159 11.32 6.82 -0.59
N PRO A 160 10.01 6.92 -0.86
CA PRO A 160 9.44 6.66 -2.18
C PRO A 160 9.83 7.75 -3.16
N TRP A 161 10.90 7.52 -3.93
CA TRP A 161 11.42 8.56 -4.81
C TRP A 161 10.40 8.92 -5.89
N ALA A 162 10.43 10.18 -6.33
CA ALA A 162 9.42 10.80 -7.19
C ALA A 162 8.01 10.90 -6.57
N ALA A 163 7.85 10.74 -5.26
CA ALA A 163 6.57 11.00 -4.59
C ALA A 163 6.13 12.46 -4.79
N THR A 164 4.89 12.63 -5.22
CA THR A 164 4.23 13.92 -5.38
C THR A 164 3.07 14.04 -4.39
N VAL A 165 3.00 15.17 -3.69
CA VAL A 165 1.91 15.43 -2.75
C VAL A 165 0.59 15.62 -3.50
N GLN A 166 -0.46 14.97 -3.01
CA GLN A 166 -1.81 15.04 -3.58
C GLN A 166 -2.72 15.90 -2.71
N ALA A 167 -2.63 15.78 -1.39
CA ALA A 167 -3.37 16.61 -0.44
C ALA A 167 -2.69 16.62 0.93
N VAL A 168 -2.87 17.72 1.68
CA VAL A 168 -2.41 17.86 3.06
C VAL A 168 -3.57 18.29 3.95
N TRP A 169 -3.73 17.63 5.09
CA TRP A 169 -4.73 17.90 6.12
C TRP A 169 -4.04 18.28 7.43
N ASP A 170 -4.47 19.38 8.06
CA ASP A 170 -4.11 19.68 9.44
C ASP A 170 -5.02 18.91 10.41
N CYS A 171 -4.42 18.01 11.18
CA CYS A 171 -5.11 17.15 12.13
C CYS A 171 -5.05 17.66 13.56
N SER A 172 -4.27 18.71 13.83
CA SER A 172 -4.20 19.37 15.14
C SER A 172 -5.46 20.20 15.42
N ASN A 173 -6.15 20.63 14.37
CA ASN A 173 -7.40 21.41 14.43
C ASN A 173 -8.65 20.57 14.09
N GLY A 174 -8.55 19.23 14.14
CA GLY A 174 -9.64 18.31 13.82
C GLY A 174 -10.69 18.13 14.93
N THR A 175 -11.79 17.47 14.61
CA THR A 175 -12.87 17.11 15.57
C THR A 175 -12.59 15.82 16.34
N GLY A 176 -11.48 15.14 16.03
CA GLY A 176 -11.16 13.79 16.53
C GLY A 176 -11.80 12.65 15.73
N SER A 177 -12.73 12.95 14.82
CA SER A 177 -13.27 12.00 13.82
C SER A 177 -12.80 12.29 12.39
N THR A 178 -12.39 13.53 12.09
CA THR A 178 -11.75 13.95 10.83
C THR A 178 -10.71 15.03 11.11
N CYS A 179 -9.71 15.14 10.23
CA CYS A 179 -8.85 16.32 10.18
C CYS A 179 -9.56 17.52 9.54
N GLY A 180 -8.89 18.68 9.46
CA GLY A 180 -9.39 19.87 8.76
C GLY A 180 -9.66 19.63 7.26
N SER A 181 -10.06 20.66 6.51
CA SER A 181 -10.22 20.51 5.05
C SER A 181 -8.85 20.35 4.36
N PRO A 182 -8.73 19.52 3.30
CA PRO A 182 -7.48 19.35 2.58
C PRO A 182 -7.05 20.63 1.87
N VAL A 183 -5.75 20.89 1.89
CA VAL A 183 -5.07 21.87 1.05
C VAL A 183 -4.43 21.15 -0.13
N PHE A 184 -4.64 21.71 -1.32
CA PHE A 184 -4.03 21.27 -2.57
C PHE A 184 -3.10 22.36 -3.07
N ARG A 185 -1.80 22.09 -3.16
CA ARG A 185 -0.85 22.93 -3.91
C ARG A 185 -0.03 22.04 -4.83
N LYS A 186 0.42 22.61 -5.93
CA LYS A 186 1.27 21.91 -6.90
C LYS A 186 2.73 22.02 -6.50
#